data_AF-A0A699WZE3-F1
#
_entry.id   AF-A0A699WZE3-F1
#
_cell.length_a   1.000
_cell.length_b   1.000
_cell.length_c   1.000
_cell.angle_alpha   90.00
_cell.angle_beta   90.00
_cell.angle_gamma   90.00
#
_symmetry.space_group_name_H-M   'P 1'
#
loop_
_entity.id
_entity.type
_entity.pdbx_description
1 polymer ?
#
loop_
_entity_poly.entity_id
_entity_poly.type
_entity_poly.pdbx_seq_one_letter_code
_entity_poly.pdbx_strand_id
1 'polypeptide(L)'
;TTRAYFYWVTREQGSFDWFKDVLDEFAEAGYDNVIEMHNYCTSVYEKDDARVALITMLQSLNHAKNGVDVVSGTHVKSHFGRPDWRRVYRHIAASHTGQRI
;
A
#
# COMPACT_ATOMS: atom_id res chain seq x y z
N THR A 1 4.29 14.02 16.46
CA THR A 1 5.47 13.55 15.68
C THR A 1 5.20 13.89 14.24
N THR A 2 6.15 14.44 13.50
CA THR A 2 5.93 14.75 12.08
C THR A 2 6.00 13.45 11.28
N ARG A 3 4.90 13.06 10.63
CA ARG A 3 4.81 11.84 9.81
C ARG A 3 4.42 12.19 8.38
N ALA A 4 5.08 11.59 7.41
CA ALA A 4 4.71 11.70 6.00
C ALA A 4 3.81 10.52 5.62
N TYR A 5 2.73 10.81 4.90
CA TYR A 5 1.83 9.79 4.37
C TYR A 5 1.99 9.71 2.86
N PHE A 6 2.50 8.59 2.36
CA PHE A 6 2.79 8.38 0.96
C PHE A 6 1.76 7.43 0.33
N TYR A 7 0.96 7.95 -0.59
CA TYR A 7 -0.03 7.17 -1.33
C TYR A 7 0.35 7.08 -2.81
N TRP A 8 0.78 5.89 -3.23
CA TRP A 8 1.01 5.59 -4.64
C TRP A 8 -0.22 4.94 -5.23
N VAL A 9 -0.84 5.56 -6.23
CA VAL A 9 -2.06 5.04 -6.87
C VAL A 9 -1.82 4.91 -8.36
N THR A 10 -1.79 3.67 -8.87
CA THR A 10 -1.60 3.39 -10.30
C THR A 10 -2.64 2.40 -10.84
N ARG A 11 -2.85 2.40 -12.15
CA ARG A 11 -3.61 1.35 -12.86
C ARG A 11 -2.72 0.20 -13.32
N GLU A 12 -1.49 0.48 -13.70
CA GLU A 12 -0.65 -0.50 -14.38
C GLU A 12 0.30 -1.17 -13.40
N GLN A 13 0.33 -2.51 -13.39
CA GLN A 13 1.22 -3.27 -12.52
C GLN A 13 2.70 -2.96 -12.82
N GLY A 14 3.06 -2.81 -14.10
CA GLY A 14 4.42 -2.41 -14.51
C GLY A 14 4.83 -1.01 -14.03
N SER A 15 3.90 -0.17 -13.57
CA SER A 15 4.26 1.10 -12.92
C SER A 15 4.94 0.91 -11.57
N PHE A 16 4.91 -0.27 -10.97
CA PHE A 16 5.66 -0.52 -9.73
C PHE A 16 7.15 -0.73 -9.98
N ASP A 17 7.56 -1.19 -11.17
CA ASP A 17 8.96 -1.55 -11.44
C ASP A 17 9.91 -0.35 -11.32
N TRP A 18 9.52 0.84 -11.79
CA TRP A 18 10.43 2.00 -11.77
C TRP A 18 10.73 2.52 -10.36
N PHE A 19 9.94 2.15 -9.37
CA PHE A 19 10.05 2.63 -7.99
C PHE A 19 10.19 1.51 -6.97
N LYS A 20 10.32 0.28 -7.47
CA LYS A 20 10.47 -0.93 -6.67
C LYS A 20 11.68 -0.85 -5.74
N ASP A 21 12.84 -0.54 -6.30
CA ASP A 21 14.09 -0.48 -5.52
C ASP A 21 14.01 0.55 -4.39
N VAL A 22 13.33 1.68 -4.66
CA VAL A 22 13.10 2.73 -3.65
C VAL A 22 12.14 2.23 -2.57
N LEU A 23 11.04 1.55 -2.93
CA LEU A 23 10.10 0.97 -1.97
C LEU A 23 10.77 -0.05 -1.05
N ASP A 24 11.64 -0.90 -1.60
CA ASP A 24 12.36 -1.91 -0.84
C ASP A 24 13.42 -1.27 0.07
N GLU A 25 14.17 -0.28 -0.39
CA GLU A 25 15.10 0.49 0.44
C GLU A 25 14.39 1.14 1.64
N PHE A 26 13.23 1.75 1.43
CA PHE A 26 12.46 2.36 2.52
C PHE A 26 11.97 1.33 3.54
N ALA A 27 11.53 0.16 3.08
CA ALA A 27 11.05 -0.92 3.94
C ALA A 27 12.21 -1.53 4.76
N GLU A 28 13.38 -1.71 4.17
CA GLU A 28 14.56 -2.27 4.84
C GLU A 28 15.23 -1.29 5.82
N ALA A 29 15.27 -0.01 5.47
CA ALA A 29 15.92 1.02 6.29
C ALA A 29 15.10 1.41 7.55
N GLY A 30 13.90 0.86 7.73
CA GLY A 30 13.11 1.03 8.95
C GLY A 30 12.50 2.42 9.11
N TYR A 31 12.16 3.08 8.00
CA TYR A 31 11.55 4.42 8.01
C TYR A 31 10.05 4.44 8.36
N ASP A 32 9.47 3.31 8.79
CA ASP A 32 8.04 3.14 9.11
C ASP A 32 7.51 4.16 10.15
N ASN A 33 8.40 4.63 11.03
CA ASN A 33 8.10 5.64 12.05
C ASN A 33 8.05 7.08 11.50
N VAL A 34 8.61 7.32 10.30
CA VAL A 34 8.66 8.64 9.65
C VAL A 34 7.73 8.70 8.44
N ILE A 35 7.67 7.64 7.63
CA ILE A 35 6.88 7.55 6.41
C ILE A 35 5.93 6.36 6.49
N GLU A 36 4.63 6.61 6.33
CA GLU A 36 3.63 5.56 6.16
C GLU A 36 3.34 5.39 4.67
N MET A 37 3.74 4.25 4.09
CA MET A 37 3.61 3.97 2.66
C MET A 37 2.38 3.12 2.35
N HIS A 38 1.64 3.52 1.32
CA HIS A 38 0.50 2.76 0.82
C HIS A 38 0.49 2.70 -0.72
N ASN A 39 0.65 1.50 -1.25
CA ASN A 39 0.58 1.24 -2.69
C ASN A 39 -0.83 0.78 -3.07
N TYR A 40 -1.41 1.31 -4.14
CA TYR A 40 -2.74 0.95 -4.64
C TYR A 40 -2.67 0.61 -6.13
N CYS A 41 -3.12 -0.59 -6.48
CA CYS A 41 -3.32 -1.03 -7.85
C CYS A 41 -4.81 -1.02 -8.20
N THR A 42 -5.22 -0.05 -9.02
CA THR A 42 -6.63 0.24 -9.33
C THR A 42 -7.20 -0.54 -10.51
N SER A 43 -6.36 -1.23 -11.29
CA SER A 43 -6.84 -2.17 -12.32
C SER A 43 -7.44 -3.44 -11.72
N VAL A 44 -7.02 -3.80 -10.50
CA VAL A 44 -7.54 -4.95 -9.76
C VAL A 44 -8.74 -4.50 -8.92
N TYR A 45 -9.86 -4.17 -9.56
CA TYR A 45 -11.13 -4.01 -8.85
C TYR A 45 -12.36 -4.10 -9.78
N GLU A 46 -13.20 -5.08 -9.51
CA GLU A 46 -14.62 -5.10 -9.85
C GLU A 46 -15.37 -5.48 -8.56
N LYS A 47 -16.44 -4.76 -8.23
CA LYS A 47 -17.08 -4.76 -6.89
C LYS A 47 -17.61 -6.13 -6.44
N ASP A 48 -17.66 -7.11 -7.34
CA ASP A 48 -18.09 -8.49 -7.11
C ASP A 48 -17.17 -9.53 -7.80
N ASP A 49 -15.89 -9.16 -7.99
CA ASP A 49 -14.96 -10.02 -8.74
C ASP A 49 -14.22 -11.00 -7.82
N ALA A 50 -14.61 -12.28 -7.92
CA ALA A 50 -13.96 -13.39 -7.24
C ALA A 50 -12.44 -13.45 -7.49
N ARG A 51 -11.94 -12.89 -8.60
CA ARG A 51 -10.50 -12.75 -8.88
C ARG A 51 -9.82 -11.83 -7.87
N VAL A 52 -10.45 -10.73 -7.46
CA VAL A 52 -9.90 -9.80 -6.45
C VAL A 52 -9.78 -10.50 -5.09
N ALA A 53 -10.78 -11.29 -4.71
CA ALA A 53 -10.74 -12.08 -3.48
C ALA A 53 -9.62 -13.12 -3.51
N LEU A 54 -9.48 -13.86 -4.62
CA LEU A 54 -8.41 -14.83 -4.81
C LEU A 54 -7.02 -14.17 -4.77
N ILE A 55 -6.82 -13.07 -5.49
CA ILE A 55 -5.54 -12.34 -5.51
C ILE A 55 -5.22 -11.82 -4.09
N THR A 56 -6.21 -11.32 -3.36
CA THR A 56 -6.04 -10.86 -1.96
C THR A 56 -5.63 -12.01 -1.03
N MET A 57 -6.22 -13.19 -1.20
CA MET A 57 -5.84 -14.40 -0.45
C MET A 57 -4.41 -14.83 -0.79
N LEU A 58 -4.07 -14.93 -2.08
CA LEU A 58 -2.73 -15.27 -2.55
C LEU A 58 -1.68 -14.30 -2.04
N GLN A 59 -1.96 -12.99 -2.09
CA GLN A 59 -1.09 -11.95 -1.58
C GLN A 59 -0.86 -12.11 -0.06
N SER A 60 -1.92 -12.39 0.70
CA SER A 60 -1.81 -12.58 2.14
C SER A 60 -0.97 -13.82 2.49
N LEU A 61 -1.12 -14.91 1.74
CA LEU A 61 -0.31 -16.12 1.90
C LEU A 61 1.16 -15.89 1.50
N ASN A 62 1.41 -15.26 0.36
CA ASN A 62 2.77 -15.00 -0.12
C ASN A 62 3.53 -14.04 0.81
N HIS A 63 2.87 -12.97 1.26
CA HIS A 63 3.48 -12.02 2.18
C HIS A 63 3.75 -12.66 3.54
N ALA A 64 2.89 -13.56 4.03
CA ALA A 64 3.15 -14.28 5.28
C ALA A 64 4.33 -15.26 5.16
N LYS A 65 4.55 -15.85 3.99
CA LYS A 65 5.62 -16.83 3.74
C LYS A 65 6.96 -16.19 3.39
N ASN A 66 6.93 -15.16 2.53
CA ASN A 66 8.10 -14.60 1.87
C ASN A 66 8.32 -13.11 2.18
N GLY A 67 7.37 -12.45 2.84
CA GLY A 67 7.46 -11.01 3.13
C GLY A 67 7.35 -10.10 1.91
N VAL A 68 6.86 -10.61 0.77
CA VAL A 68 6.85 -9.90 -0.52
C VAL A 68 5.42 -9.80 -1.08
N ASP A 69 5.10 -8.66 -1.67
CA ASP A 69 3.86 -8.39 -2.38
C ASP A 69 3.78 -9.16 -3.71
N VAL A 70 2.62 -9.75 -4.03
CA VAL A 70 2.45 -10.55 -5.25
C VAL A 70 2.36 -9.71 -6.52
N VAL A 71 2.04 -8.42 -6.41
CA VAL A 71 1.79 -7.55 -7.56
C VAL A 71 2.96 -6.61 -7.83
N SER A 72 3.47 -5.93 -6.80
CA SER A 72 4.65 -5.07 -6.94
C SER A 72 5.97 -5.83 -6.77
N GLY A 73 5.95 -7.01 -6.13
CA GLY A 73 7.17 -7.75 -5.82
C GLY A 73 8.06 -7.04 -4.79
N THR A 74 7.52 -6.08 -4.03
CA THR A 74 8.20 -5.31 -2.98
C THR A 74 7.87 -5.82 -1.58
N HIS A 75 8.63 -5.41 -0.57
CA HIS A 75 8.32 -5.66 0.85
C HIS A 75 7.13 -4.82 1.37
N VAL A 76 6.76 -3.75 0.65
CA VAL A 76 5.55 -2.98 0.93
C VAL A 76 4.31 -3.66 0.33
N LYS A 77 3.34 -4.04 1.17
CA LYS A 77 2.09 -4.67 0.75
C LYS A 77 1.18 -3.70 -0.03
N SER A 78 0.73 -4.11 -1.21
CA SER A 78 -0.19 -3.35 -2.05
C SER A 78 -1.66 -3.53 -1.65
N HIS A 79 -2.49 -2.52 -1.89
CA HIS A 79 -3.94 -2.58 -1.79
C HIS A 79 -4.55 -2.66 -3.21
N PHE A 80 -5.66 -3.39 -3.34
CA PHE A 80 -6.37 -3.51 -4.61
C PHE A 80 -7.60 -2.61 -4.65
N GLY A 81 -7.78 -1.93 -5.78
CA GLY A 81 -8.81 -0.93 -5.97
C GLY A 81 -8.38 0.48 -5.56
N ARG A 82 -9.35 1.37 -5.41
CA ARG A 82 -9.12 2.78 -5.11
C ARG A 82 -9.07 3.01 -3.60
N PRO A 83 -8.23 3.94 -3.11
CA PRO A 83 -8.28 4.37 -1.72
C PRO A 83 -9.66 4.96 -1.39
N ASP A 84 -10.22 4.59 -0.23
CA ASP A 84 -11.31 5.36 0.39
C ASP A 84 -10.70 6.58 1.08
N TRP A 85 -10.57 7.68 0.34
CA TRP A 85 -9.98 8.93 0.85
C TRP A 85 -10.67 9.45 2.09
N ARG A 86 -11.99 9.26 2.22
CA ARG A 86 -12.73 9.69 3.42
C ARG A 86 -12.29 8.87 4.64
N ARG A 87 -12.05 7.57 4.49
CA ARG A 87 -11.49 6.73 5.55
C ARG A 87 -10.03 7.08 5.84
N VAL A 88 -9.22 7.30 4.80
CA VAL A 88 -7.81 7.72 4.92
C VAL A 88 -7.69 9.00 5.73
N TYR A 89 -8.36 10.08 5.34
CA TYR A 89 -8.27 11.36 6.05
C TYR A 89 -8.79 11.28 7.49
N ARG A 90 -9.84 10.50 7.75
CA ARG A 90 -10.32 10.24 9.12
C ARG A 90 -9.26 9.52 9.96
N HIS A 91 -8.57 8.54 9.39
CA HIS A 91 -7.49 7.84 10.07
C HIS A 91 -6.33 8.79 10.40
N ILE A 92 -5.86 9.57 9.42
CA ILE A 92 -4.79 10.55 9.61
C ILE A 92 -5.14 11.55 10.72
N ALA A 93 -6.38 12.06 10.71
CA ALA A 93 -6.89 12.99 11.72
C ALA A 93 -6.90 12.38 13.13
N ALA A 94 -7.36 11.13 13.26
CA ALA A 94 -7.37 10.43 14.54
C ALA A 94 -5.96 10.18 15.08
N SER A 95 -5.02 9.81 14.21
CA SER A 95 -3.61 9.57 14.54
C SER A 95 -2.86 10.84 14.99
N HIS A 96 -3.38 12.02 14.67
CA HIS A 96 -2.77 13.32 14.98
C HIS A 96 -3.73 14.25 15.75
N THR A 97 -4.44 13.69 16.73
CA THR A 97 -5.41 14.45 17.53
C THR A 97 -4.76 15.68 18.18
N GLY A 98 -5.39 16.85 18.02
CA GLY A 98 -4.92 18.13 18.60
C GLY A 98 -3.74 18.78 17.84
N GLN A 99 -3.30 18.20 16.72
CA GLN A 99 -2.27 18.78 15.86
C GLN A 99 -2.93 19.35 14.58
N ARG A 100 -2.33 20.41 14.02
CA ARG A 100 -2.69 20.88 12.69
C ARG A 100 -2.01 19.98 11.66
N ILE A 101 -2.80 19.42 10.74
CA ILE A 101 -2.36 18.47 9.71
C ILE A 101 -2.53 19.12 8.34
#